data_AF-A0A5K1GT17-F1
#
_entry.id   AF-A0A5K1GT17-F1
#
_cell.length_a   1.000
_cell.length_b   1.000
_cell.length_c   1.000
_cell.angle_alpha   90.00
_cell.angle_beta   90.00
_cell.angle_gamma   90.00
#
_symmetry.space_group_name_H-M   'P 1'
#
loop_
_entity.id
_entity.type
_entity.pdbx_description
1 polymer ?
#
loop_
_entity_poly.entity_id
_entity_poly.type
_entity_poly.pdbx_seq_one_letter_code
_entity_poly.pdbx_strand_id
1 'polypeptide(L)' 'VEYLVLDESDKLFELGFLEQIDAVVGACSNPSIVRALFSATLPDSVEELARTIMHDAVRIIVGR' A
#
# COMPACT_ATOMS: atom_id res chain seq x y z
N VAL A 1 15.26 5.77 0.90
CA VAL A 1 14.29 5.16 -0.03
C VAL A 1 13.54 6.30 -0.71
N GLU A 2 13.52 6.32 -2.05
CA GLU A 2 12.78 7.35 -2.81
C GLU A 2 11.41 6.83 -3.27
N TYR A 3 11.30 5.52 -3.52
CA TYR A 3 10.09 4.88 -3.98
C TYR A 3 9.79 3.65 -3.11
N LEU A 4 8.53 3.51 -2.69
CA LEU A 4 8.01 2.32 -2.04
C LEU A 4 6.81 1.80 -2.85
N VAL A 5 6.92 0.57 -3.34
CA VAL A 5 5.87 -0.07 -4.13
C VAL A 5 5.38 -1.29 -3.38
N LEU A 6 4.07 -1.34 -3.10
CA LEU A 6 3.38 -2.52 -2.59
C LEU A 6 2.67 -3.18 -3.75
N ASP A 7 3.15 -4.35 -4.16
CA ASP A 7 2.53 -5.16 -5.21
C ASP A 7 1.72 -6.30 -4.59
N GLU A 8 0.70 -6.79 -5.30
CA GLU A 8 -0.23 -7.83 -4.84
C GLU A 8 -0.73 -7.58 -3.40
N SER A 9 -1.16 -6.35 -3.13
CA SER A 9 -1.43 -5.93 -1.75
C SER A 9 -2.52 -6.77 -1.09
N ASP A 10 -3.55 -7.16 -1.82
CA ASP A 10 -4.55 -8.14 -1.39
C ASP A 10 -3.94 -9.45 -0.88
N LYS A 11 -2.92 -10.00 -1.53
CA LYS A 11 -2.21 -11.19 -1.05
C LYS A 11 -1.43 -10.94 0.23
N LEU A 12 -0.82 -9.78 0.38
CA LEU A 12 -0.13 -9.45 1.63
C LEU A 12 -1.11 -9.43 2.83
N PHE A 13 -2.35 -9.01 2.61
CA PHE A 13 -3.41 -9.08 3.61
C PHE A 13 -3.88 -10.49 3.92
N GLU A 14 -4.15 -11.29 2.89
CA GLU A 14 -4.54 -12.69 3.06
C GLU A 14 -3.52 -13.47 3.89
N LEU A 15 -2.23 -13.13 3.76
CA LEU A 15 -1.13 -13.76 4.48
C LEU A 15 -0.85 -13.15 5.87
N GLY A 16 -1.55 -12.07 6.24
CA GLY A 16 -1.43 -11.44 7.56
C GLY A 16 -0.16 -10.60 7.75
N PHE A 17 0.40 -10.02 6.68
CA PHE A 17 1.66 -9.25 6.75
C PHE A 17 1.54 -7.79 7.22
N LEU A 18 0.42 -7.43 7.86
CA LEU A 18 0.13 -6.04 8.21
C LEU A 18 1.22 -5.42 9.11
N GLU A 19 1.64 -6.12 10.16
CA GLU A 19 2.68 -5.63 11.08
C GLU A 19 4.02 -5.41 10.38
N GLN A 20 4.37 -6.31 9.45
CA GLN A 20 5.61 -6.21 8.68
C GLN A 20 5.56 -5.06 7.68
N ILE A 21 4.40 -4.83 7.04
CA ILE A 21 4.19 -3.68 6.16
C ILE A 21 4.36 -2.39 6.95
N ASP A 22 3.72 -2.27 8.11
CA ASP A 22 3.81 -1.08 8.95
C ASP A 22 5.26 -0.80 9.37
N ALA A 23 6.02 -1.83 9.73
CA ALA A 23 7.43 -1.72 10.05
C ALA A 23 8.27 -1.19 8.86
N VAL A 24 8.04 -1.73 7.65
CA VAL A 24 8.74 -1.29 6.43
C VAL A 24 8.37 0.15 6.05
N VAL A 25 7.08 0.50 6.10
CA VAL A 25 6.58 1.85 5.83
C VAL A 25 7.16 2.84 6.82
N GLY A 26 7.21 2.49 8.11
CA GLY A 26 7.77 3.33 9.18
C GLY A 26 9.28 3.53 9.06
N ALA A 27 10.01 2.52 8.58
CA ALA A 27 11.45 2.63 8.30
C ALA A 27 11.75 3.57 7.10
N CYS A 28 10.78 3.79 6.22
CA CYS A 28 10.90 4.66 5.06
C CYS A 28 10.67 6.14 5.41
N SER A 29 11.68 6.76 6.03
CA SER A 29 11.59 8.11 6.62
C SER A 29 11.75 9.31 5.67
N ASN A 30 11.94 9.07 4.36
CA ASN A 30 12.10 10.17 3.40
C ASN A 30 10.76 10.93 3.24
N PRO A 31 10.70 12.24 3.53
CA PRO A 31 9.46 13.01 3.42
C PRO A 31 8.97 13.17 1.97
N SER A 32 9.86 13.05 1.00
CA SER A 32 9.55 13.13 -0.44
C SER A 32 9.35 11.76 -1.08
N ILE A 33 9.14 10.71 -0.28
CA ILE A 33 8.94 9.36 -0.82
C ILE A 33 7.69 9.26 -1.68
N VAL A 34 7.82 8.62 -2.84
CA VAL A 34 6.69 8.28 -3.70
C VAL A 34 6.23 6.87 -3.34
N ARG A 35 4.94 6.73 -3.04
CA ARG A 35 4.33 5.44 -2.68
C ARG A 35 3.39 5.01 -3.80
N ALA A 36 3.41 3.73 -4.13
CA ALA A 36 2.48 3.11 -5.08
C ALA A 36 1.95 1.81 -4.49
N LEU A 37 0.66 1.55 -4.71
CA LEU A 37 -0.02 0.35 -4.25
C LEU A 37 -0.76 -0.28 -5.43
N PHE A 38 -0.48 -1.56 -5.67
CA PHE A 38 -1.10 -2.37 -6.70
C PHE A 38 -1.81 -3.55 -6.05
N SER A 39 -3.03 -3.80 -6.50
CA SER A 39 -3.87 -4.87 -5.99
C SER A 39 -4.86 -5.28 -7.07
N ALA A 40 -5.05 -6.60 -7.25
CA ALA A 40 -6.03 -7.11 -8.21
C ALA A 40 -7.46 -6.96 -7.67
N THR A 41 -7.61 -7.07 -6.35
CA THR A 41 -8.87 -6.86 -5.64
C THR A 41 -8.73 -5.71 -4.64
N LEU A 42 -9.86 -5.09 -4.27
CA LEU A 42 -9.87 -4.00 -3.29
C LEU A 42 -10.98 -4.22 -2.26
N PRO A 43 -10.84 -5.24 -1.38
CA PRO A 43 -11.71 -5.35 -0.21
C PRO A 43 -11.47 -4.18 0.77
N ASP A 44 -12.43 -3.93 1.65
CA ASP A 44 -12.40 -2.79 2.59
C ASP A 44 -11.11 -2.73 3.41
N SER A 45 -10.56 -3.88 3.83
CA SER A 45 -9.29 -3.95 4.58
C SER A 45 -8.08 -3.44 3.81
N VAL A 46 -7.99 -3.74 2.50
CA VAL A 46 -6.93 -3.25 1.62
C VAL A 46 -7.13 -1.76 1.36
N GLU A 47 -8.38 -1.31 1.19
CA GLU A 47 -8.68 0.11 1.02
C GLU A 47 -8.32 0.94 2.27
N GLU A 48 -8.60 0.42 3.47
CA GLU A 48 -8.23 1.08 4.73
C GLU A 48 -6.72 1.25 4.85
N LEU A 49 -5.92 0.21 4.54
CA LEU A 49 -4.47 0.33 4.54
C LEU A 49 -3.96 1.33 3.49
N ALA A 50 -4.52 1.28 2.29
CA ALA A 50 -4.14 2.23 1.26
C ALA A 50 -4.31 3.67 1.78
N ARG A 51 -5.35 3.95 2.56
CA ARG A 51 -5.57 5.26 3.19
C ARG A 51 -4.57 5.60 4.30
N THR A 52 -4.06 4.62 5.04
CA THR A 52 -3.06 4.89 6.11
C THR A 52 -1.65 5.08 5.54
N ILE A 53 -1.30 4.35 4.48
CA ILE A 53 0.03 4.40 3.87
C ILE A 53 0.13 5.53 2.85
N MET A 54 -0.93 5.84 2.11
CA MET A 54 -0.84 6.73 0.96
C MET A 54 -1.30 8.14 1.32
N HIS A 55 -0.47 9.15 0.99
CA HIS A 55 -0.82 10.55 1.15
C HIS A 55 -1.26 11.12 -0.20
N ASP A 56 -2.50 11.64 -0.26
CA ASP A 56 -3.08 12.29 -1.46
C ASP A 56 -2.99 11.42 -2.74
N ALA A 57 -3.25 10.12 -2.62
CA ALA A 57 -3.11 9.19 -3.73
C ALA A 57 -4.26 9.28 -4.74
N VAL A 58 -3.88 9.17 -6.01
CA VAL A 58 -4.82 9.00 -7.12
C VAL A 58 -5.24 7.53 -7.21
N ARG A 59 -6.54 7.27 -7.07
CA ARG A 59 -7.11 5.94 -7.26
C ARG A 59 -7.34 5.67 -8.75
N ILE A 60 -6.73 4.60 -9.26
CA ILE A 60 -6.88 4.14 -10.65
C ILE A 60 -7.46 2.73 -10.63
N ILE A 61 -8.53 2.50 -11.41
CA ILE A 61 -9.15 1.18 -11.60
C ILE A 61 -9.08 0.85 -13.08
N VAL A 62 -8.52 -0.31 -13.41
CA VAL A 62 -8.37 -0.78 -14.79
C VAL A 62 -9.18 -2.06 -14.97
N GLY A 63 -10.12 -2.05 -15.92
CA GLY A 63 -11.08 -3.14 -16.10
C GLY A 63 -12.23 -3.06 -15.08
N ARG A 64 -13.32 -3.77 -15.38
CA ARG A 64 -14.51 -3.86 -14.53
C ARG A 64 -14.89 -5.32 -14.35
#